data_AF-A0A150K873-F1
#
_entry.id   AF-A0A150K873-F1
#
_cell.length_a   1.000
_cell.length_b   1.000
_cell.length_c   1.000
_cell.angle_alpha   90.00
_cell.angle_beta   90.00
_cell.angle_gamma   90.00
#
_symmetry.space_group_name_H-M   'P 1'
#
loop_
_entity.id
_entity.type
_entity.pdbx_description
1 polymer ?
#
loop_
_entity_poly.entity_id
_entity_poly.type
_entity_poly.pdbx_seq_one_letter_code
_entity_poly.pdbx_strand_id
1 'polypeptide(L)'
;MKKEKKTGIRCNHPKPGGRVKTRRVPEQRKDLVQAGQILFICLLFCVKWDKIDLFAASYAAPEKDENFQDRKKGGIWMCGRYTLTASVNELEERFHAKASFPGSEYAKSYNVAPSQMVAAVISARGQYRLGFLKWGLIPSWAKDPKIGHKMINARSETVFQKPGFREAVKRRRCLIPADSFFEWNRKDGTRAPMRITLKNGGIFAMAGLWEKWTDQEGNPVFTCTILTTKANRMMAKIHDRMPVILRKEDEEKWLDSTVTEPGRLLPLLAQYDSDAMEMYAVSERVNSPKNNFPELLLPKN
;
A
#
# COMPACT_ATOMS: atom_id res chain seq x y z
N MET A 1 -7.65 65.57 25.73
CA MET A 1 -8.38 65.72 24.45
C MET A 1 -8.99 64.37 24.09
N LYS A 2 -10.31 64.26 24.18
CA LYS A 2 -11.09 63.02 23.97
C LYS A 2 -11.83 63.10 22.63
N LYS A 3 -11.99 61.93 22.02
CA LYS A 3 -13.00 61.49 21.03
C LYS A 3 -12.79 61.81 19.53
N GLU A 4 -12.38 60.73 18.85
CA GLU A 4 -13.12 59.99 17.81
C GLU A 4 -13.86 60.79 16.74
N LYS A 5 -13.44 60.55 15.49
CA LYS A 5 -14.15 60.91 14.26
C LYS A 5 -14.26 59.68 13.36
N LYS A 6 -15.49 59.50 12.83
CA LYS A 6 -15.88 58.90 11.55
C LYS A 6 -15.78 57.36 11.49
N THR A 7 -16.69 56.58 10.92
CA THR A 7 -17.82 56.78 9.99
C THR A 7 -18.56 55.43 9.97
N GLY A 8 -19.87 55.35 10.17
CA GLY A 8 -20.84 55.37 9.06
C GLY A 8 -21.16 53.97 8.51
N ILE A 9 -21.90 53.15 9.25
CA ILE A 9 -22.54 51.93 8.74
C ILE A 9 -24.05 52.21 8.66
N ARG A 10 -24.60 52.30 7.44
CA ARG A 10 -26.05 52.27 7.20
C ARG A 10 -26.42 50.91 6.62
N CYS A 11 -27.09 50.09 7.43
CA CYS A 11 -27.80 48.90 6.98
C CYS A 11 -29.18 49.30 6.48
N ASN A 12 -29.48 49.03 5.20
CA ASN A 12 -30.84 49.14 4.67
C ASN A 12 -31.57 47.80 4.84
N HIS A 13 -32.69 47.82 5.57
CA HIS A 13 -33.72 46.79 5.55
C HIS A 13 -34.84 47.21 4.60
N PRO A 14 -35.37 46.29 3.77
CA PRO A 14 -36.76 46.33 3.35
C PRO A 14 -37.55 45.16 3.96
N LYS A 15 -38.69 45.50 4.58
CA LYS A 15 -39.73 44.58 5.08
C LYS A 15 -40.76 44.26 3.96
N PRO A 16 -41.67 43.29 4.18
CA PRO A 16 -42.03 42.25 3.21
C PRO A 16 -43.33 42.52 2.43
N GLY A 17 -43.51 41.82 1.30
CA GLY A 17 -44.80 41.73 0.63
C GLY A 17 -44.70 41.15 -0.77
N GLY A 18 -45.10 39.89 -0.97
CA GLY A 18 -45.11 39.26 -2.29
C GLY A 18 -45.51 37.79 -2.23
N ARG A 19 -46.82 37.54 -2.11
CA ARG A 19 -47.43 36.20 -2.01
C ARG A 19 -47.45 35.55 -3.41
N VAL A 20 -46.49 34.66 -3.71
CA VAL A 20 -46.49 33.85 -4.94
C VAL A 20 -47.46 32.68 -4.78
N LYS A 21 -48.51 32.67 -5.60
CA LYS A 21 -49.50 31.58 -5.68
C LYS A 21 -48.88 30.37 -6.41
N THR A 22 -48.67 29.28 -5.69
CA THR A 22 -48.41 27.96 -6.25
C THR A 22 -49.73 27.34 -6.74
N ARG A 23 -49.84 27.05 -8.03
CA ARG A 23 -50.91 26.20 -8.57
C ARG A 23 -50.51 24.73 -8.40
N ARG A 24 -51.27 24.01 -7.57
CA ARG A 24 -51.30 22.54 -7.53
C ARG A 24 -52.13 22.04 -8.72
N VAL A 25 -51.67 20.97 -9.36
CA VAL A 25 -52.45 20.10 -10.24
C VAL A 25 -52.47 18.71 -9.57
N PRO A 26 -53.59 17.96 -9.60
CA PRO A 26 -53.88 16.97 -8.57
C PRO A 26 -53.28 15.58 -8.82
N GLU A 27 -53.10 14.89 -7.71
CA GLU A 27 -52.83 13.47 -7.52
C GLU A 27 -54.05 12.62 -7.94
N GLN A 28 -53.83 11.56 -8.71
CA GLN A 28 -54.74 10.41 -8.79
C GLN A 28 -53.98 9.15 -8.41
N ARG A 29 -54.60 8.39 -7.50
CA ARG A 29 -54.14 7.16 -6.87
C ARG A 29 -54.80 5.95 -7.53
N LYS A 30 -53.99 4.89 -7.64
CA LYS A 30 -54.26 3.45 -7.46
C LYS A 30 -55.28 2.77 -8.40
N ASP A 31 -54.88 1.63 -8.97
CA ASP A 31 -55.33 0.32 -8.47
C ASP A 31 -54.50 -0.87 -9.01
N LEU A 32 -54.55 -1.95 -8.23
CA LEU A 32 -53.71 -3.16 -8.19
C LEU A 32 -54.38 -4.36 -8.92
N VAL A 33 -53.52 -5.26 -9.45
CA VAL A 33 -53.63 -6.74 -9.45
C VAL A 33 -54.77 -7.41 -10.25
N GLN A 34 -54.42 -8.27 -11.23
CA GLN A 34 -54.73 -9.72 -11.19
C GLN A 34 -54.00 -10.54 -12.26
N ALA A 35 -53.64 -11.77 -11.87
CA ALA A 35 -52.95 -12.81 -12.63
C ALA A 35 -53.93 -13.69 -13.44
N GLY A 36 -53.43 -14.42 -14.46
CA GLY A 36 -54.21 -15.49 -15.12
C GLY A 36 -53.58 -16.08 -16.39
N GLN A 37 -52.85 -17.20 -16.20
CA GLN A 37 -52.61 -18.37 -17.08
C GLN A 37 -53.08 -18.36 -18.55
N ILE A 38 -52.20 -18.76 -19.48
CA ILE A 38 -52.50 -19.77 -20.51
C ILE A 38 -51.28 -20.69 -20.72
N LEU A 39 -51.56 -21.99 -20.69
CA LEU A 39 -50.69 -23.17 -20.79
C LEU A 39 -50.71 -23.70 -22.25
N PHE A 40 -49.72 -24.53 -22.61
CA PHE A 40 -49.64 -25.39 -23.82
C PHE A 40 -49.28 -24.74 -25.16
N ILE A 41 -48.09 -25.08 -25.68
CA ILE A 41 -47.90 -26.07 -26.76
C ILE A 41 -46.42 -26.47 -26.78
N CYS A 42 -46.16 -27.74 -26.44
CA CYS A 42 -44.93 -28.45 -26.77
C CYS A 42 -45.00 -28.97 -28.21
N LEU A 43 -43.81 -29.17 -28.80
CA LEU A 43 -43.52 -29.87 -30.05
C LEU A 43 -43.82 -29.10 -31.34
N LEU A 44 -42.78 -28.43 -31.84
CA LEU A 44 -42.16 -28.68 -33.15
C LEU A 44 -41.32 -27.45 -33.49
N PHE A 45 -40.00 -27.55 -33.36
CA PHE A 45 -39.01 -26.99 -34.28
C PHE A 45 -37.63 -27.22 -33.67
N CYS A 46 -37.14 -28.44 -33.89
CA CYS A 46 -35.75 -28.81 -33.72
C CYS A 46 -35.03 -28.45 -35.03
N VAL A 47 -34.46 -27.25 -35.14
CA VAL A 47 -33.44 -26.95 -36.17
C VAL A 47 -32.45 -25.88 -35.67
N LYS A 48 -31.26 -26.37 -35.32
CA LYS A 48 -29.92 -25.77 -35.47
C LYS A 48 -29.75 -24.25 -35.35
N TRP A 49 -29.14 -23.83 -34.24
CA TRP A 49 -28.19 -22.74 -34.21
C TRP A 49 -26.88 -23.26 -33.58
N ASP A 50 -25.96 -23.69 -34.43
CA ASP A 50 -24.59 -24.02 -34.05
C ASP A 50 -23.72 -22.75 -34.09
N LYS A 51 -22.94 -22.55 -33.02
CA LYS A 51 -21.78 -21.65 -32.88
C LYS A 51 -22.04 -20.17 -32.60
N ILE A 52 -22.44 -19.89 -31.36
CA ILE A 52 -21.87 -18.78 -30.59
C ILE A 52 -21.26 -19.40 -29.33
N ASP A 53 -19.99 -19.79 -29.42
CA ASP A 53 -19.20 -20.13 -28.23
C ASP A 53 -18.89 -18.83 -27.48
N LEU A 54 -19.77 -18.52 -26.54
CA LEU A 54 -19.45 -17.73 -25.37
C LEU A 54 -18.22 -18.34 -24.71
N PHE A 55 -17.12 -17.60 -24.70
CA PHE A 55 -15.98 -17.84 -23.82
C PHE A 55 -16.44 -17.68 -22.36
N ALA A 56 -17.07 -18.73 -21.82
CA ALA A 56 -17.14 -18.99 -20.40
C ALA A 56 -15.72 -19.34 -19.94
N ALA A 57 -14.88 -18.32 -19.77
CA ALA A 57 -13.65 -18.48 -19.01
C ALA A 57 -14.06 -18.97 -17.62
N SER A 58 -13.75 -20.23 -17.32
CA SER A 58 -13.99 -20.84 -16.03
C SER A 58 -13.37 -19.93 -14.97
N TYR A 59 -14.20 -19.29 -14.15
CA TYR A 59 -13.77 -18.77 -12.87
C TYR A 59 -13.39 -19.99 -12.02
N ALA A 60 -12.16 -20.45 -12.16
CA ALA A 60 -11.55 -21.30 -11.16
C ALA A 60 -11.61 -20.51 -9.86
N ALA A 61 -12.37 -21.03 -8.89
CA ALA A 61 -12.37 -20.51 -7.54
C ALA A 61 -10.91 -20.36 -7.09
N PRO A 62 -10.52 -19.21 -6.50
CA PRO A 62 -9.16 -19.05 -6.03
C PRO A 62 -8.84 -20.21 -5.09
N GLU A 63 -7.74 -20.92 -5.37
CA GLU A 63 -7.18 -21.92 -4.47
C GLU A 63 -7.21 -21.36 -3.04
N LYS A 64 -7.74 -22.16 -2.12
CA LYS A 64 -7.83 -21.80 -0.71
C LYS A 64 -6.42 -21.40 -0.26
N ASP A 65 -6.26 -20.12 0.06
CA ASP A 65 -5.07 -19.58 0.71
C ASP A 65 -4.89 -20.36 2.03
N GLU A 66 -4.00 -21.36 2.03
CA GLU A 66 -3.74 -22.27 3.15
C GLU A 66 -3.34 -21.52 4.44
N ASN A 67 -3.01 -20.23 4.32
CA ASN A 67 -2.74 -19.34 5.43
C ASN A 67 -3.98 -18.64 6.01
N PHE A 68 -5.20 -19.02 5.62
CA PHE A 68 -6.43 -18.41 6.16
C PHE A 68 -6.57 -18.58 7.68
N GLN A 69 -6.04 -19.66 8.26
CA GLN A 69 -6.04 -19.92 9.71
C GLN A 69 -5.09 -18.99 10.49
N ASP A 70 -4.01 -18.48 9.87
CA ASP A 70 -3.00 -17.63 10.54
C ASP A 70 -3.50 -16.19 10.75
N ARG A 71 -4.55 -15.78 10.01
CA ARG A 71 -5.20 -14.45 10.17
C ARG A 71 -6.05 -14.31 11.44
N LYS A 72 -6.49 -15.41 12.05
CA LYS A 72 -7.37 -15.36 13.24
C LYS A 72 -6.63 -15.14 14.56
N LYS A 73 -5.30 -15.33 14.61
CA LYS A 73 -4.47 -15.07 15.80
C LYS A 73 -3.56 -13.86 15.58
N GLY A 74 -4.14 -12.67 15.38
CA GLY A 74 -3.38 -11.41 15.32
C GLY A 74 -2.13 -11.47 14.42
N GLY A 75 -2.24 -12.17 13.29
CA GLY A 75 -1.10 -12.68 12.52
C GLY A 75 -0.14 -11.57 12.13
N ILE A 76 1.12 -11.72 12.57
CA ILE A 76 2.21 -10.86 12.15
C ILE A 76 2.41 -11.12 10.66
N TRP A 77 2.04 -10.14 9.84
CA TRP A 77 2.25 -10.20 8.41
C TRP A 77 3.76 -10.28 8.14
N MET A 78 4.17 -11.25 7.32
CA MET A 78 5.52 -11.39 6.78
C MET A 78 6.08 -10.04 6.32
N CYS A 79 7.35 -9.75 6.60
CA CYS A 79 8.04 -8.49 6.30
C CYS A 79 7.26 -7.23 6.73
N GLY A 80 6.49 -7.33 7.83
CA GLY A 80 5.61 -6.28 8.35
C GLY A 80 6.26 -5.40 9.42
N ARG A 81 7.59 -5.41 9.54
CA ARG A 81 8.28 -4.55 10.48
C ARG A 81 9.72 -4.26 10.08
N TYR A 82 10.12 -2.99 10.21
CA TYR A 82 11.49 -2.59 9.94
C TYR A 82 11.92 -1.38 10.77
N THR A 83 13.17 -0.97 10.60
CA THR A 83 13.76 0.16 11.32
C THR A 83 14.32 1.18 10.35
N LEU A 84 14.23 2.44 10.76
CA LEU A 84 14.89 3.55 10.09
C LEU A 84 15.35 4.55 11.14
N THR A 85 16.60 4.40 11.54
CA THR A 85 17.30 5.14 12.60
C THR A 85 18.27 6.17 12.05
N ALA A 86 18.45 6.23 10.73
CA ALA A 86 19.15 7.31 10.05
C ALA A 86 18.41 8.65 10.23
N SER A 87 19.17 9.75 10.31
CA SER A 87 18.65 11.12 10.22
C SER A 87 18.23 11.45 8.78
N VAL A 88 17.47 12.53 8.62
CA VAL A 88 17.08 13.01 7.28
C VAL A 88 18.32 13.32 6.42
N ASN A 89 19.35 13.95 6.99
CA ASN A 89 20.58 14.30 6.25
C ASN A 89 21.31 13.05 5.74
N GLU A 90 21.43 12.01 6.57
CA GLU A 90 22.02 10.72 6.16
C GLU A 90 21.22 10.08 5.01
N LEU A 91 19.90 10.22 4.99
CA LEU A 91 19.06 9.74 3.90
C LEU A 91 19.22 10.58 2.62
N GLU A 92 19.25 11.91 2.73
CA GLU A 92 19.45 12.78 1.58
C GLU A 92 20.80 12.51 0.91
N GLU A 93 21.86 12.33 1.70
CA GLU A 93 23.19 11.99 1.24
C GLU A 93 23.24 10.60 0.60
N ARG A 94 22.69 9.57 1.29
CA ARG A 94 22.72 8.17 0.81
C ARG A 94 21.98 7.97 -0.52
N PHE A 95 20.87 8.67 -0.72
CA PHE A 95 19.99 8.48 -1.87
C PHE A 95 20.05 9.63 -2.88
N HIS A 96 20.87 10.66 -2.64
CA HIS A 96 20.91 11.88 -3.45
C HIS A 96 19.50 12.48 -3.66
N ALA A 97 18.67 12.42 -2.62
CA ALA A 97 17.25 12.71 -2.68
C ALA A 97 16.90 13.86 -1.74
N LYS A 98 16.34 14.96 -2.25
CA LYS A 98 15.97 16.10 -1.42
C LYS A 98 14.68 15.82 -0.65
N ALA A 99 14.67 16.10 0.65
CA ALA A 99 13.50 16.03 1.49
C ALA A 99 12.44 17.04 1.00
N SER A 100 11.20 16.56 0.89
CA SER A 100 10.04 17.40 0.55
C SER A 100 9.30 17.93 1.79
N PHE A 101 9.92 17.83 2.96
CA PHE A 101 9.38 18.18 4.26
C PHE A 101 10.47 18.86 5.11
N PRO A 102 10.10 19.72 6.08
CA PRO A 102 11.02 20.23 7.09
C PRO A 102 11.61 19.09 7.93
N GLY A 103 12.90 19.16 8.26
CA GLY A 103 13.55 18.13 9.07
C GLY A 103 12.88 17.84 10.42
N SER A 104 12.14 18.80 10.98
CA SER A 104 11.34 18.65 12.21
C SER A 104 10.16 17.68 12.09
N GLU A 105 9.70 17.38 10.87
CA GLU A 105 8.62 16.42 10.62
C GLU A 105 9.12 14.97 10.54
N TYR A 106 10.44 14.77 10.48
CA TYR A 106 11.04 13.45 10.41
C TYR A 106 11.47 12.96 11.79
N ALA A 107 11.09 11.72 12.10
CA ALA A 107 11.49 11.04 13.32
C ALA A 107 12.08 9.67 12.99
N LYS A 108 13.18 9.33 13.66
CA LYS A 108 13.74 7.98 13.66
C LYS A 108 12.72 6.99 14.22
N SER A 109 12.71 5.77 13.70
CA SER A 109 11.84 4.72 14.18
C SER A 109 12.58 3.39 14.30
N TYR A 110 12.48 2.80 15.48
CA TYR A 110 13.00 1.50 15.86
C TYR A 110 11.97 0.37 15.63
N ASN A 111 10.76 0.71 15.17
CA ASN A 111 9.68 -0.25 15.00
C ASN A 111 8.61 0.21 13.99
N VAL A 112 9.01 0.48 12.75
CA VAL A 112 8.12 0.91 11.66
C VAL A 112 7.15 -0.19 11.27
N ALA A 113 5.85 0.07 11.33
CA ALA A 113 4.77 -0.88 11.12
C ALA A 113 3.79 -0.44 10.01
N PRO A 114 3.00 -1.36 9.43
CA PRO A 114 1.96 -1.03 8.46
C PRO A 114 0.97 0.04 8.92
N SER A 115 0.34 0.69 7.95
CA SER A 115 -0.57 1.82 8.09
C SER A 115 0.07 3.15 8.53
N GLN A 116 1.34 3.14 8.95
CA GLN A 116 2.10 4.36 9.25
C GLN A 116 2.51 5.10 7.97
N MET A 117 2.78 6.39 8.10
CA MET A 117 3.51 7.16 7.08
C MET A 117 4.99 6.77 7.16
N VAL A 118 5.57 6.36 6.03
CA VAL A 118 6.95 5.89 5.94
C VAL A 118 7.73 6.72 4.94
N ALA A 119 9.01 6.97 5.25
CA ALA A 119 9.92 7.64 4.34
C ALA A 119 10.11 6.79 3.07
N ALA A 120 10.06 7.44 1.92
CA ALA A 120 10.24 6.80 0.62
C ALA A 120 10.94 7.76 -0.34
N VAL A 121 11.80 7.20 -1.19
CA VAL A 121 12.44 7.94 -2.29
C VAL A 121 11.70 7.63 -3.58
N ILE A 122 11.28 8.67 -4.29
CA ILE A 122 10.66 8.58 -5.62
C ILE A 122 11.44 9.39 -6.63
N SER A 123 11.39 8.99 -7.90
CA SER A 123 11.82 9.84 -9.01
C SER A 123 10.68 10.72 -9.47
N ALA A 124 10.91 12.03 -9.50
CA ALA A 124 9.99 13.03 -10.01
C ALA A 124 10.76 13.97 -10.95
N ARG A 125 10.44 13.94 -12.25
CA ARG A 125 11.05 14.80 -13.28
C ARG A 125 12.60 14.71 -13.31
N GLY A 126 13.14 13.50 -13.17
CA GLY A 126 14.59 13.26 -13.20
C GLY A 126 15.33 13.64 -11.92
N GLN A 127 14.61 13.97 -10.83
CA GLN A 127 15.19 14.23 -9.52
C GLN A 127 14.62 13.26 -8.48
N TYR A 128 15.46 12.85 -7.54
CA TYR A 128 15.01 12.04 -6.40
C TYR A 128 14.48 12.93 -5.28
N ARG A 129 13.31 12.54 -4.77
CA ARG A 129 12.64 13.23 -3.66
C ARG A 129 12.39 12.25 -2.54
N LEU A 130 12.76 12.66 -1.34
CA LEU A 130 12.45 11.95 -0.11
C LEU A 130 11.15 12.54 0.46
N GLY A 131 10.13 11.70 0.60
CA GLY A 131 8.81 12.09 1.10
C GLY A 131 8.18 10.99 1.94
N PHE A 132 6.93 11.20 2.36
CA PHE A 132 6.19 10.21 3.12
C PHE A 132 5.08 9.55 2.30
N LEU A 133 4.97 8.23 2.40
CA LEU A 133 3.89 7.43 1.81
C LEU A 133 3.24 6.58 2.90
N LYS A 134 1.93 6.38 2.85
CA LYS A 134 1.27 5.48 3.79
C LYS A 134 1.56 4.02 3.44
N TRP A 135 2.13 3.24 4.35
CA TRP A 135 2.41 1.82 4.10
C TRP A 135 1.13 0.97 4.14
N GLY A 136 0.75 0.40 3.00
CA GLY A 136 -0.52 -0.27 2.77
C GLY A 136 -1.17 0.30 1.51
N LEU A 137 -0.80 -0.26 0.35
CA LEU A 137 -1.13 0.32 -0.96
C LEU A 137 -2.62 0.29 -1.23
N ILE A 138 -3.17 1.44 -1.64
CA ILE A 138 -4.55 1.57 -2.09
C ILE A 138 -4.50 1.77 -3.61
N PRO A 139 -4.97 0.79 -4.41
CA PRO A 139 -5.05 0.96 -5.86
C PRO A 139 -5.92 2.15 -6.21
N SER A 140 -5.58 2.89 -7.26
CA SER A 140 -6.29 4.11 -7.66
C SER A 140 -7.78 3.90 -7.97
N TRP A 141 -8.18 2.68 -8.37
CA TRP A 141 -9.57 2.29 -8.65
C TRP A 141 -10.35 1.79 -7.42
N ALA A 142 -9.70 1.63 -6.26
CA ALA A 142 -10.33 1.08 -5.08
C ALA A 142 -11.42 2.02 -4.53
N LYS A 143 -12.58 1.47 -4.17
CA LYS A 143 -13.67 2.23 -3.52
C LYS A 143 -13.48 2.37 -2.01
N ASP A 144 -12.85 1.39 -1.37
CA ASP A 144 -12.63 1.33 0.08
C ASP A 144 -11.13 1.34 0.39
N PRO A 145 -10.63 2.34 1.15
CA PRO A 145 -9.21 2.42 1.52
C PRO A 145 -8.74 1.26 2.41
N LYS A 146 -9.65 0.52 3.06
CA LYS A 146 -9.31 -0.65 3.91
C LYS A 146 -8.62 -1.77 3.14
N ILE A 147 -8.71 -1.80 1.80
CA ILE A 147 -7.95 -2.76 0.99
C ILE A 147 -6.44 -2.66 1.27
N GLY A 148 -5.95 -1.46 1.62
CA GLY A 148 -4.55 -1.22 1.94
C GLY A 148 -4.00 -2.08 3.07
N HIS A 149 -4.83 -2.49 4.05
CA HIS A 149 -4.43 -3.39 5.13
C HIS A 149 -3.97 -4.76 4.63
N LYS A 150 -4.39 -5.17 3.43
CA LYS A 150 -4.01 -6.45 2.79
C LYS A 150 -2.90 -6.27 1.75
N MET A 151 -2.48 -5.04 1.48
CA MET A 151 -1.57 -4.69 0.37
C MET A 151 -0.27 -4.05 0.89
N ILE A 152 0.15 -4.45 2.09
CA ILE A 152 1.43 -4.01 2.68
C ILE A 152 2.63 -4.57 1.92
N ASN A 153 2.46 -5.74 1.29
CA ASN A 153 3.48 -6.39 0.46
C ASN A 153 2.90 -6.82 -0.90
N ALA A 154 3.77 -6.90 -1.90
CA ALA A 154 3.48 -7.54 -3.19
C ALA A 154 4.56 -8.57 -3.55
N ARG A 155 4.14 -9.70 -4.13
CA ARG A 155 5.07 -10.75 -4.57
C ARG A 155 5.66 -10.40 -5.94
N SER A 156 6.97 -10.30 -6.04
CA SER A 156 7.68 -9.95 -7.27
C SER A 156 7.38 -10.90 -8.43
N GLU A 157 7.13 -12.18 -8.14
CA GLU A 157 6.79 -13.20 -9.14
C GLU A 157 5.47 -12.91 -9.87
N THR A 158 4.54 -12.22 -9.20
CA THR A 158 3.17 -12.00 -9.71
C THR A 158 2.84 -10.52 -9.94
N VAL A 159 3.83 -9.63 -9.74
CA VAL A 159 3.59 -8.18 -9.66
C VAL A 159 3.10 -7.58 -10.99
N PHE A 160 3.48 -8.18 -12.12
CA PHE A 160 3.05 -7.75 -13.45
C PHE A 160 1.68 -8.30 -13.87
N GLN A 161 1.16 -9.31 -13.18
CA GLN A 161 -0.14 -9.93 -13.49
C GLN A 161 -1.25 -9.37 -12.59
N LYS A 162 -0.94 -9.04 -11.34
CA LYS A 162 -1.96 -8.62 -10.35
C LYS A 162 -2.49 -7.21 -10.66
N PRO A 163 -3.83 -7.02 -10.80
CA PRO A 163 -4.42 -5.71 -11.14
C PRO A 163 -4.05 -4.57 -10.19
N GLY A 164 -3.84 -4.88 -8.91
CA GLY A 164 -3.45 -3.89 -7.90
C GLY A 164 -2.02 -3.37 -8.01
N PHE A 165 -1.14 -4.04 -8.78
CA PHE A 165 0.30 -3.72 -8.84
C PHE A 165 0.85 -3.55 -10.25
N ARG A 166 0.22 -4.19 -11.26
CA ARG A 166 0.77 -4.28 -12.63
C ARG A 166 1.07 -2.95 -13.32
N GLU A 167 0.30 -1.91 -12.99
CA GLU A 167 0.54 -0.56 -13.52
C GLU A 167 1.54 0.21 -12.66
N ALA A 168 1.54 0.01 -11.34
CA ALA A 168 2.47 0.64 -10.43
C ALA A 168 3.91 0.16 -10.66
N VAL A 169 4.13 -1.15 -10.87
CA VAL A 169 5.48 -1.68 -11.15
C VAL A 169 6.09 -1.13 -12.44
N LYS A 170 5.29 -0.65 -13.39
CA LYS A 170 5.81 -0.06 -14.62
C LYS A 170 6.26 1.40 -14.46
N ARG A 171 5.62 2.16 -13.57
CA ARG A 171 5.75 3.64 -13.58
C ARG A 171 5.82 4.31 -12.21
N ARG A 172 5.37 3.65 -11.15
CA ARG A 172 5.25 4.19 -9.78
C ARG A 172 6.04 3.32 -8.81
N ARG A 173 7.35 3.31 -9.03
CA ARG A 173 8.32 2.61 -8.19
C ARG A 173 8.95 3.59 -7.20
N CYS A 174 9.28 3.09 -6.03
CA CYS A 174 9.96 3.84 -4.98
C CYS A 174 11.04 2.96 -4.33
N LEU A 175 11.96 3.62 -3.61
CA LEU A 175 12.81 2.99 -2.63
C LEU A 175 12.19 3.21 -1.25
N ILE A 176 12.15 2.17 -0.42
CA ILE A 176 11.79 2.27 1.00
C ILE A 176 13.08 2.09 1.81
N PRO A 177 13.67 3.19 2.32
CA PRO A 177 14.89 3.12 3.13
C PRO A 177 14.67 2.36 4.44
N ALA A 178 15.67 1.55 4.81
CA ALA A 178 15.74 0.85 6.09
C ALA A 178 17.19 0.59 6.48
N ASP A 179 17.44 0.37 7.77
CA ASP A 179 18.73 -0.14 8.29
C ASP A 179 18.63 -1.56 8.85
N SER A 180 17.40 -2.04 9.11
CA SER A 180 17.13 -3.45 9.41
C SER A 180 15.66 -3.76 9.17
N PHE A 181 15.32 -5.04 9.09
CA PHE A 181 13.94 -5.51 9.18
C PHE A 181 13.79 -6.61 10.23
N PHE A 182 12.57 -6.81 10.73
CA PHE A 182 12.28 -7.92 11.63
C PHE A 182 11.49 -9.00 10.90
N GLU A 183 11.77 -10.24 11.27
CA GLU A 183 10.97 -11.38 10.86
C GLU A 183 10.85 -12.39 12.00
N TRP A 184 9.71 -13.06 12.10
CA TRP A 184 9.44 -13.99 13.19
C TRP A 184 9.72 -15.41 12.76
N ASN A 185 10.43 -16.19 13.59
CA ASN A 185 10.77 -17.57 13.25
C ASN A 185 9.52 -18.45 13.17
N ARG A 186 9.14 -18.84 11.95
CA ARG A 186 7.98 -19.71 11.71
C ARG A 186 8.34 -21.19 11.66
N LYS A 187 9.62 -21.54 11.71
CA LYS A 187 10.10 -22.92 11.48
C LYS A 187 10.27 -23.72 12.76
N ASP A 188 10.53 -23.07 13.89
CA ASP A 188 10.75 -23.73 15.19
C ASP A 188 9.54 -23.66 16.14
N GLY A 189 8.42 -23.08 15.68
CA GLY A 189 7.19 -22.92 16.47
C GLY A 189 7.24 -21.84 17.54
N THR A 190 8.42 -21.30 17.88
CA THR A 190 8.59 -20.26 18.92
C THR A 190 8.04 -18.91 18.49
N ARG A 191 8.06 -18.62 17.17
CA ARG A 191 7.81 -17.27 16.64
C ARG A 191 8.70 -16.24 17.34
N ALA A 192 9.95 -16.58 17.65
CA ALA A 192 10.90 -15.62 18.18
C ALA A 192 11.16 -14.50 17.14
N PRO A 193 11.12 -13.21 17.53
CA PRO A 193 11.47 -12.13 16.62
C PRO A 193 12.98 -12.13 16.36
N MET A 194 13.34 -12.09 15.09
CA MET A 194 14.70 -11.96 14.60
C MET A 194 14.85 -10.57 13.97
N ARG A 195 15.95 -9.90 14.27
CA ARG A 195 16.38 -8.69 13.54
C ARG A 195 17.36 -9.09 12.47
N ILE A 196 17.19 -8.55 11.27
CA ILE A 196 17.99 -8.83 10.09
C ILE A 196 18.62 -7.54 9.58
N THR A 197 19.94 -7.52 9.47
CA THR A 197 20.76 -6.36 9.06
C THR A 197 21.68 -6.73 7.90
N LEU A 198 22.23 -5.72 7.22
CA LEU A 198 23.43 -5.91 6.41
C LEU A 198 24.65 -5.93 7.34
N LYS A 199 25.63 -6.79 7.06
CA LYS A 199 26.87 -6.90 7.87
C LYS A 199 27.70 -5.63 7.90
N ASN A 200 27.55 -4.77 6.88
CA ASN A 200 28.22 -3.48 6.85
C ASN A 200 27.52 -2.40 7.70
N GLY A 201 26.38 -2.72 8.33
CA GLY A 201 25.59 -1.79 9.15
C GLY A 201 24.94 -0.65 8.37
N GLY A 202 24.99 -0.67 7.03
CA GLY A 202 24.59 0.44 6.18
C GLY A 202 23.09 0.51 5.91
N ILE A 203 22.61 1.70 5.53
CA ILE A 203 21.26 1.94 5.04
C ILE A 203 21.10 1.27 3.67
N PHE A 204 20.03 0.49 3.52
CA PHE A 204 19.64 -0.16 2.27
C PHE A 204 18.25 0.29 1.81
N ALA A 205 17.94 0.02 0.54
CA ALA A 205 16.63 0.27 -0.03
C ALA A 205 15.88 -1.05 -0.26
N MET A 206 14.66 -1.14 0.25
CA MET A 206 13.71 -2.14 -0.22
C MET A 206 12.98 -1.63 -1.45
N ALA A 207 12.80 -2.48 -2.46
CA ALA A 207 12.02 -2.13 -3.64
C ALA A 207 10.55 -1.96 -3.25
N GLY A 208 9.99 -0.78 -3.51
CA GLY A 208 8.59 -0.49 -3.25
C GLY A 208 7.83 -0.06 -4.50
N LEU A 209 6.51 -0.15 -4.42
CA LEU A 209 5.61 0.51 -5.37
C LEU A 209 4.78 1.55 -4.62
N TRP A 210 4.34 2.57 -5.33
CA TRP A 210 3.44 3.57 -4.78
C TRP A 210 2.23 3.83 -5.67
N GLU A 211 1.18 4.36 -5.06
CA GLU A 211 -0.05 4.78 -5.73
C GLU A 211 -0.53 6.12 -5.21
N LYS A 212 -1.22 6.85 -6.09
CA LYS A 212 -2.05 7.99 -5.71
C LYS A 212 -3.50 7.52 -5.74
N TRP A 213 -4.14 7.50 -4.59
CA TRP A 213 -5.57 7.30 -4.45
C TRP A 213 -6.23 8.64 -4.11
N THR A 214 -7.49 8.83 -4.49
CA THR A 214 -8.25 10.03 -4.13
C THR A 214 -9.40 9.63 -3.23
N ASP A 215 -9.52 10.27 -2.07
CA ASP A 215 -10.59 9.99 -1.13
C ASP A 215 -11.94 10.56 -1.59
N GLN A 216 -12.99 10.33 -0.80
CA GLN A 216 -14.35 10.79 -1.12
C GLN A 216 -14.49 12.31 -1.11
N GLU A 217 -13.57 13.02 -0.46
CA GLU A 217 -13.52 14.48 -0.37
C GLU A 217 -12.67 15.10 -1.49
N GLY A 218 -12.02 14.27 -2.32
CA GLY A 218 -11.15 14.72 -3.40
C GLY A 218 -9.68 14.90 -3.00
N ASN A 219 -9.30 14.57 -1.76
CA ASN A 219 -7.92 14.72 -1.30
C ASN A 219 -7.04 13.55 -1.80
N PRO A 220 -5.81 13.85 -2.24
CA PRO A 220 -4.87 12.81 -2.65
C PRO A 220 -4.26 12.10 -1.44
N VAL A 221 -4.28 10.77 -1.46
CA VAL A 221 -3.61 9.90 -0.50
C VAL A 221 -2.55 9.10 -1.24
N PHE A 222 -1.28 9.29 -0.85
CA PHE A 222 -0.16 8.56 -1.42
C PHE A 222 0.17 7.36 -0.55
N THR A 223 0.16 6.17 -1.15
CA THR A 223 0.34 4.90 -0.44
C THR A 223 1.43 4.06 -1.08
N CYS A 224 2.01 3.13 -0.32
CA CYS A 224 3.06 2.25 -0.82
C CYS A 224 2.91 0.80 -0.37
N THR A 225 3.61 -0.08 -1.07
CA THR A 225 3.78 -1.50 -0.75
C THR A 225 5.25 -1.88 -0.90
N ILE A 226 5.71 -2.85 -0.13
CA ILE A 226 7.08 -3.39 -0.24
C ILE A 226 7.04 -4.65 -1.11
N LEU A 227 7.97 -4.77 -2.05
CA LEU A 227 8.12 -5.98 -2.84
C LEU A 227 8.82 -7.06 -2.03
N THR A 228 8.33 -8.28 -2.16
CA THR A 228 8.92 -9.48 -1.55
C THR A 228 9.38 -10.45 -2.62
N THR A 229 10.34 -11.28 -2.28
CA THR A 229 10.85 -12.37 -3.10
C THR A 229 11.03 -13.63 -2.25
N LYS A 230 11.39 -14.75 -2.88
CA LYS A 230 11.72 -16.00 -2.15
C LYS A 230 12.85 -15.74 -1.16
N ALA A 231 12.83 -16.41 0.00
CA ALA A 231 13.94 -16.32 0.95
C ALA A 231 15.26 -16.84 0.35
N ASN A 232 16.36 -16.15 0.66
CA ASN A 232 17.70 -16.66 0.47
C ASN A 232 18.06 -17.74 1.51
N ARG A 233 19.26 -18.32 1.42
CA ARG A 233 19.75 -19.37 2.33
C ARG A 233 19.63 -19.01 3.80
N MET A 234 19.90 -17.75 4.17
CA MET A 234 19.82 -17.28 5.54
C MET A 234 18.36 -17.17 6.00
N MET A 235 17.53 -16.45 5.24
CA MET A 235 16.13 -16.21 5.56
C MET A 235 15.32 -17.50 5.60
N ALA A 236 15.63 -18.48 4.76
CA ALA A 236 14.95 -19.78 4.68
C ALA A 236 14.94 -20.56 6.01
N LYS A 237 15.87 -20.23 6.93
CA LYS A 237 15.92 -20.80 8.28
C LYS A 237 14.75 -20.36 9.17
N ILE A 238 14.17 -19.19 8.90
CA ILE A 238 13.12 -18.58 9.74
C ILE A 238 11.82 -18.28 8.99
N HIS A 239 11.89 -18.03 7.68
CA HIS A 239 10.76 -17.67 6.82
C HIS A 239 11.01 -18.06 5.36
N ASP A 240 9.96 -18.35 4.59
CA ASP A 240 10.03 -18.67 3.14
C ASP A 240 10.19 -17.44 2.22
N ARG A 241 10.17 -16.22 2.78
CA ARG A 241 10.18 -14.96 2.03
C ARG A 241 11.09 -13.92 2.69
N MET A 242 11.43 -12.92 1.90
CA MET A 242 12.19 -11.75 2.34
C MET A 242 11.78 -10.52 1.53
N PRO A 243 12.02 -9.29 2.02
CA PRO A 243 11.86 -8.11 1.18
C PRO A 243 12.88 -8.16 0.02
N VAL A 244 12.53 -7.56 -1.11
CA VAL A 244 13.50 -7.28 -2.17
C VAL A 244 14.37 -6.14 -1.71
N ILE A 245 15.60 -6.43 -1.30
CA ILE A 245 16.63 -5.43 -1.05
C ILE A 245 17.35 -5.17 -2.38
N LEU A 246 17.39 -3.92 -2.82
CA LEU A 246 18.08 -3.52 -4.04
C LEU A 246 19.57 -3.35 -3.76
N ARG A 247 20.42 -3.71 -4.74
CA ARG A 247 21.81 -3.28 -4.74
C ARG A 247 21.88 -1.80 -5.09
N LYS A 248 22.90 -1.10 -4.60
CA LYS A 248 23.03 0.34 -4.78
C LYS A 248 23.08 0.73 -6.25
N GLU A 249 23.80 -0.06 -7.05
CA GLU A 249 23.93 0.06 -8.50
C GLU A 249 22.62 -0.16 -9.29
N ASP A 250 21.63 -0.83 -8.68
CA ASP A 250 20.34 -1.13 -9.31
C ASP A 250 19.25 -0.09 -8.96
N GLU A 251 19.48 0.78 -7.97
CA GLU A 251 18.51 1.75 -7.46
C GLU A 251 18.06 2.76 -8.53
N GLU A 252 18.99 3.27 -9.34
CA GLU A 252 18.68 4.24 -10.40
C GLU A 252 17.81 3.63 -11.49
N LYS A 253 18.20 2.44 -11.97
CA LYS A 253 17.42 1.70 -12.97
C LYS A 253 16.04 1.32 -12.43
N TRP A 254 15.95 1.01 -11.13
CA TRP A 254 14.66 0.78 -10.48
C TRP A 254 13.81 2.06 -10.46
N LEU A 255 14.37 3.24 -10.23
CA LEU A 255 13.60 4.49 -10.20
C LEU A 255 13.30 5.08 -11.59
N ASP A 256 13.97 4.61 -12.64
CA ASP A 256 13.77 5.11 -14.02
C ASP A 256 12.41 4.69 -14.62
N SER A 257 11.44 5.60 -14.57
CA SER A 257 10.08 5.37 -15.09
C SER A 257 9.97 5.15 -16.60
N THR A 258 11.06 5.32 -17.36
CA THR A 258 11.11 4.95 -18.79
C THR A 258 11.32 3.45 -18.99
N VAL A 259 11.89 2.76 -18.00
CA VAL A 259 12.02 1.30 -17.99
C VAL A 259 10.72 0.65 -17.51
N THR A 260 9.94 0.12 -18.46
CA THR A 260 8.63 -0.51 -18.20
C THR A 260 8.63 -2.03 -18.36
N GLU A 261 9.59 -2.57 -19.10
CA GLU A 261 9.55 -3.96 -19.56
C GLU A 261 9.88 -4.96 -18.45
N PRO A 262 9.06 -6.02 -18.25
CA PRO A 262 9.30 -7.03 -17.23
C PRO A 262 10.70 -7.65 -17.29
N GLY A 263 11.21 -7.92 -18.50
CA GLY A 263 12.55 -8.50 -18.69
C GLY A 263 13.69 -7.60 -18.19
N ARG A 264 13.46 -6.30 -18.03
CA ARG A 264 14.45 -5.33 -17.51
C ARG A 264 14.32 -5.11 -16.00
N LEU A 265 13.11 -5.27 -15.46
CA LEU A 265 12.77 -5.00 -14.06
C LEU A 265 12.84 -6.23 -13.17
N LEU A 266 12.33 -7.39 -13.62
CA LEU A 266 12.34 -8.63 -12.82
C LEU A 266 13.73 -9.07 -12.35
N PRO A 267 14.82 -8.92 -13.14
CA PRO A 267 16.16 -9.23 -12.64
C PRO A 267 16.60 -8.40 -11.43
N LEU A 268 16.05 -7.20 -11.24
CA LEU A 268 16.33 -6.34 -10.09
C LEU A 268 15.62 -6.83 -8.82
N LEU A 269 14.62 -7.71 -8.96
CA LEU A 269 13.78 -8.21 -7.87
C LEU A 269 14.22 -9.59 -7.34
N ALA A 270 15.49 -9.91 -7.55
CA ALA A 270 16.12 -11.14 -7.09
C ALA A 270 16.37 -11.12 -5.56
N GLN A 271 16.77 -12.27 -5.02
CA GLN A 271 17.16 -12.39 -3.62
C GLN A 271 18.44 -11.61 -3.36
N TYR A 272 18.53 -10.98 -2.19
CA TYR A 272 19.78 -10.38 -1.75
C TYR A 272 20.76 -11.46 -1.27
N ASP A 273 22.05 -11.19 -1.38
CA ASP A 273 23.11 -12.13 -1.00
C ASP A 273 23.02 -12.47 0.49
N SER A 274 22.92 -13.76 0.81
CA SER A 274 22.85 -14.22 2.20
C SER A 274 24.14 -13.94 2.97
N ASP A 275 25.29 -13.89 2.29
CA ASP A 275 26.58 -13.77 2.95
C ASP A 275 26.90 -12.31 3.34
N ALA A 276 26.18 -11.35 2.76
CA ALA A 276 26.21 -9.93 3.11
C ALA A 276 25.22 -9.54 4.23
N MET A 277 24.40 -10.49 4.68
CA MET A 277 23.37 -10.28 5.70
C MET A 277 23.72 -11.00 7.00
N GLU A 278 23.10 -10.59 8.10
CA GLU A 278 23.16 -11.28 9.38
C GLU A 278 21.80 -11.22 10.09
N MET A 279 21.55 -12.18 11.00
CA MET A 279 20.36 -12.18 11.83
C MET A 279 20.70 -12.54 13.28
N TYR A 280 19.96 -11.97 14.22
CA TYR A 280 20.02 -12.35 15.64
C TYR A 280 18.65 -12.17 16.30
N ALA A 281 18.42 -12.90 17.39
CA ALA A 281 17.17 -12.82 18.15
C ALA A 281 17.11 -11.50 18.92
N VAL A 282 15.90 -10.94 19.05
CA VAL A 282 15.64 -9.71 19.83
C VAL A 282 14.51 -9.94 20.84
N SER A 283 14.24 -8.92 21.66
CA SER A 283 13.13 -8.96 22.63
C SER A 283 11.77 -9.04 21.96
N GLU A 284 10.85 -9.84 22.53
CA GLU A 284 9.44 -9.91 22.14
C GLU A 284 8.69 -8.58 22.30
N ARG A 285 9.28 -7.59 22.99
CA ARG A 285 8.75 -6.22 23.05
C ARG A 285 8.52 -5.62 21.65
N VAL A 286 9.26 -6.06 20.62
CA VAL A 286 9.04 -5.60 19.23
C VAL A 286 7.66 -5.97 18.68
N ASN A 287 7.00 -7.01 19.21
CA ASN A 287 5.69 -7.48 18.75
C ASN A 287 4.64 -6.36 18.76
N SER A 288 4.68 -5.51 19.79
CA SER A 288 3.80 -4.33 19.89
C SER A 288 4.36 -3.17 19.06
N PRO A 289 3.66 -2.69 18.02
CA PRO A 289 4.09 -1.52 17.24
C PRO A 289 4.07 -0.21 18.04
N LYS A 290 3.48 -0.20 19.25
CA LYS A 290 3.52 0.94 20.16
C LYS A 290 4.90 1.12 20.82
N ASN A 291 5.71 0.05 20.85
CA ASN A 291 7.05 0.10 21.38
C ASN A 291 7.97 0.66 20.29
N ASN A 292 8.58 1.82 20.51
CA ASN A 292 9.46 2.47 19.55
C ASN A 292 10.66 3.12 20.25
N PHE A 293 11.61 2.28 20.69
CA PHE A 293 12.77 2.68 21.49
C PHE A 293 14.00 1.82 21.14
N PRO A 294 15.23 2.33 21.32
CA PRO A 294 16.45 1.69 20.83
C PRO A 294 16.73 0.30 21.42
N GLU A 295 16.25 0.00 22.62
CA GLU A 295 16.47 -1.29 23.29
C GLU A 295 15.81 -2.46 22.54
N LEU A 296 14.87 -2.19 21.62
CA LEU A 296 14.30 -3.21 20.73
C LEU A 296 15.33 -3.83 19.78
N LEU A 297 16.45 -3.13 19.57
CA LEU A 297 17.49 -3.50 18.62
C LEU A 297 18.59 -4.37 19.24
N LEU A 298 18.59 -4.52 20.56
CA LEU A 298 19.62 -5.25 21.29
C LEU A 298 19.43 -6.76 21.10
N PRO A 299 20.53 -7.52 20.91
CA PRO A 299 20.47 -8.98 20.93
C PRO A 299 19.83 -9.50 22.22
N LYS A 300 19.01 -10.55 22.09
CA LYS A 300 18.45 -11.27 23.22
C LYS A 300 19.57 -12.09 23.86
N ASN A 301 19.88 -11.79 25.12
CA ASN A 301 20.77 -12.59 25.97
C ASN A 301 20.20 -13.99 26.22
#